data_AF-A0A3M7FBW8-F1
#
_entry.id   AF-A0A3M7FBW8-F1
#
_cell.length_a   1.000
_cell.length_b   1.000
_cell.length_c   1.000
_cell.angle_alpha   90.00
_cell.angle_beta   90.00
_cell.angle_gamma   90.00
#
_symmetry.space_group_name_H-M   'P 1'
#
loop_
_entity.id
_entity.type
_entity.pdbx_description
1 polymer ?
#
loop_
_entity_poly.entity_id
_entity_poly.type
_entity_poly.pdbx_seq_one_letter_code
_entity_poly.pdbx_strand_id
1 'polypeptide(L)'
;MSPELSKEVQSFISAYSDLFTSPSCSDSELCAEVARKVGQHYRPGVTFFTSGKISRFETQEEAAKLIETEMRKNVNLKLGTHLKLLHIRKIDSYSSNSALCWLEWQFVPQKGSDYEGKGWRFTNVYGYRAASEGLAAGWEFVLRDEEVESMFAATGMRFDE
;
A
#
# COMPACT_ATOMS: atom_id res chain seq x y z
N MET A 1 -13.14 -5.09 19.18
CA MET A 1 -13.44 -3.96 18.29
C MET A 1 -14.88 -3.52 18.50
N SER A 2 -15.18 -2.21 18.61
CA SER A 2 -16.56 -1.77 18.51
C SER A 2 -17.09 -1.99 17.08
N PRO A 3 -18.38 -2.29 16.89
CA PRO A 3 -18.95 -2.45 15.55
C PRO A 3 -18.70 -1.24 14.63
N GLU A 4 -18.70 -0.04 15.20
CA GLU A 4 -18.50 1.22 14.50
C GLU A 4 -17.07 1.32 13.95
N LEU A 5 -16.05 1.10 14.80
CA LEU A 5 -14.64 1.14 14.38
C LEU A 5 -14.36 0.04 13.34
N SER A 6 -14.95 -1.15 13.52
CA SER A 6 -14.81 -2.23 12.53
C SER A 6 -15.30 -1.81 11.15
N LYS A 7 -16.47 -1.18 11.09
CA LYS A 7 -17.06 -0.72 9.84
C LYS A 7 -16.22 0.39 9.21
N GLU A 8 -15.77 1.35 10.01
CA GLU A 8 -14.93 2.46 9.57
C GLU A 8 -13.61 1.97 8.96
N VAL A 9 -12.90 1.07 9.65
CA VAL A 9 -11.64 0.49 9.19
C VAL A 9 -11.84 -0.29 7.90
N GLN A 10 -12.91 -1.10 7.79
CA GLN A 10 -13.19 -1.86 6.57
C GLN A 10 -13.50 -0.93 5.38
N SER A 11 -14.34 0.09 5.58
CA SER A 11 -14.62 1.09 4.53
C SER A 11 -13.35 1.83 4.10
N PHE A 12 -12.46 2.15 5.04
CA PHE A 12 -11.18 2.78 4.77
C PHE A 12 -10.25 1.87 3.95
N ILE A 13 -10.15 0.59 4.31
CA ILE A 13 -9.37 -0.42 3.56
C ILE A 13 -9.91 -0.56 2.13
N SER A 14 -11.23 -0.65 1.95
CA SER A 14 -11.85 -0.72 0.62
C SER A 14 -11.43 0.48 -0.24
N ALA A 15 -11.62 1.70 0.26
CA ALA A 15 -11.29 2.93 -0.46
C ALA A 15 -9.79 3.01 -0.82
N TYR A 16 -8.91 2.61 0.09
CA TYR A 16 -7.47 2.53 -0.16
C TYR A 16 -7.14 1.49 -1.24
N SER A 17 -7.74 0.30 -1.17
CA SER A 17 -7.47 -0.80 -2.11
C SER A 17 -7.98 -0.53 -3.52
N ASP A 18 -9.10 0.19 -3.66
CA ASP A 18 -9.70 0.53 -4.94
C ASP A 18 -8.79 1.41 -5.81
N LEU A 19 -7.81 2.09 -5.22
CA LEU A 19 -6.81 2.88 -5.95
C LEU A 19 -5.86 2.02 -6.81
N PHE A 20 -5.73 0.73 -6.49
CA PHE A 20 -4.79 -0.18 -7.14
C PHE A 20 -5.46 -1.25 -8.01
N THR A 21 -6.78 -1.46 -7.86
CA THR A 21 -7.50 -2.61 -8.42
C THR A 21 -7.79 -2.51 -9.92
N SER A 22 -7.63 -1.33 -10.52
CA SER A 22 -7.75 -1.16 -11.97
C SER A 22 -6.37 -1.32 -12.64
N PRO A 23 -6.25 -2.12 -13.72
CA PRO A 23 -5.04 -2.15 -14.53
C PRO A 23 -4.60 -0.78 -15.07
N SER A 24 -5.52 0.20 -15.15
CA SER A 24 -5.19 1.57 -15.55
C SER A 24 -4.25 2.28 -14.57
N CYS A 25 -4.06 1.79 -13.34
CA CYS A 25 -3.06 2.33 -12.42
C CYS A 25 -1.62 2.13 -12.92
N SER A 26 -1.42 1.25 -13.91
CA SER A 26 -0.13 1.00 -14.58
C SER A 26 0.14 1.97 -15.75
N ASP A 27 -0.75 2.92 -16.00
CA ASP A 27 -0.49 4.00 -16.95
C ASP A 27 0.55 4.98 -16.37
N SER A 28 1.65 5.20 -17.10
CA SER A 28 2.72 6.12 -16.72
C SER A 28 2.24 7.56 -16.53
N GLU A 29 1.21 7.99 -17.25
CA GLU A 29 0.65 9.34 -17.15
C GLU A 29 -0.18 9.51 -15.88
N LEU A 30 -0.80 8.43 -15.40
CA LEU A 30 -1.66 8.43 -14.21
C LEU A 30 -0.92 8.18 -12.90
N CYS A 31 0.36 7.79 -12.94
CA CYS A 31 1.16 7.48 -11.75
C CYS A 31 1.13 8.61 -10.71
N ALA A 32 1.29 9.86 -11.12
CA ALA A 32 1.27 11.01 -10.21
C ALA A 32 -0.10 11.21 -9.53
N GLU A 33 -1.19 11.06 -10.30
CA GLU A 33 -2.54 11.22 -9.76
C GLU A 33 -2.88 10.10 -8.78
N VAL A 34 -2.57 8.85 -9.13
CA VAL A 34 -2.79 7.69 -8.26
C VAL A 34 -1.95 7.83 -6.99
N ALA A 35 -0.66 8.12 -7.11
CA ALA A 35 0.23 8.30 -5.96
C ALA A 35 -0.26 9.41 -5.01
N ARG A 36 -0.80 10.52 -5.54
CA ARG A 36 -1.41 11.58 -4.73
C ARG A 36 -2.63 11.06 -3.95
N LYS A 37 -3.53 10.29 -4.59
CA LYS A 37 -4.71 9.69 -3.92
C LYS A 37 -4.30 8.67 -2.87
N VAL A 38 -3.26 7.87 -3.13
CA VAL A 38 -2.70 6.93 -2.16
C VAL A 38 -2.08 7.70 -0.98
N GLY A 39 -1.33 8.78 -1.26
CA GLY A 39 -0.75 9.69 -0.27
C GLY A 39 -1.78 10.22 0.73
N GLN A 40 -2.99 10.53 0.27
CA GLN A 40 -4.10 11.01 1.10
C GLN A 40 -4.61 10.00 2.14
N HIS A 41 -4.27 8.71 2.00
CA HIS A 41 -4.62 7.67 2.97
C HIS A 41 -3.57 7.52 4.09
N TYR A 42 -2.47 8.27 4.05
CA TYR A 42 -1.50 8.29 5.14
C TYR A 42 -1.73 9.51 6.03
N ARG A 43 -1.46 9.37 7.33
CA ARG A 43 -1.40 10.53 8.22
C ARG A 43 -0.04 11.22 8.11
N PRO A 44 0.04 12.55 8.33
CA PRO A 44 1.31 13.23 8.56
C PRO A 44 2.17 12.49 9.59
N GLY A 45 3.47 12.32 9.31
CA GLY A 45 4.38 11.54 10.15
C GLY A 45 4.32 10.02 9.93
N VAL A 46 3.78 9.56 8.80
CA VAL A 46 3.71 8.13 8.45
C VAL A 46 5.11 7.51 8.35
N THR A 47 5.25 6.27 8.82
CA THR A 47 6.51 5.52 8.79
C THR A 47 6.40 4.21 8.01
N PHE A 48 7.31 3.99 7.07
CA PHE A 48 7.42 2.76 6.28
C PHE A 48 8.58 1.96 6.83
N PHE A 49 8.30 0.72 7.24
CA PHE A 49 9.30 -0.26 7.65
C PHE A 49 9.50 -1.25 6.50
N THR A 50 10.75 -1.40 6.05
CA THR A 50 11.08 -2.23 4.88
C THR A 50 12.42 -2.91 5.07
N SER A 51 12.40 -4.17 5.51
CA SER A 51 13.57 -5.03 5.73
C SER A 51 14.69 -4.35 6.54
N GLY A 52 14.29 -3.69 7.64
CA GLY A 52 15.20 -2.95 8.52
C GLY A 52 15.51 -1.51 8.11
N LYS A 53 15.08 -1.05 6.91
CA LYS A 53 15.11 0.37 6.53
C LYS A 53 13.85 1.06 7.05
N ILE A 54 14.02 2.32 7.47
CA ILE A 54 12.93 3.17 7.97
C ILE A 54 12.86 4.42 7.10
N SER A 55 11.70 4.67 6.51
CA SER A 55 11.41 5.92 5.82
C SER A 55 10.24 6.61 6.49
N ARG A 56 10.42 7.87 6.89
CA ARG A 56 9.38 8.67 7.56
C ARG A 56 9.06 9.88 6.70
N PHE A 57 7.76 10.17 6.59
CA PHE A 57 7.25 11.27 5.77
C PHE A 57 6.41 12.17 6.66
N GLU A 58 6.80 13.44 6.76
CA GLU A 58 6.08 14.39 7.62
C GLU A 58 4.80 14.88 6.94
N THR A 59 4.73 14.82 5.60
CA THR A 59 3.53 15.21 4.85
C THR A 59 3.00 14.10 3.93
N GLN A 60 1.73 14.22 3.53
CA GLN A 60 1.11 13.32 2.57
C GLN A 60 1.76 13.45 1.18
N GLU A 61 2.20 14.66 0.82
CA GLU A 61 2.90 14.93 -0.43
C GLU A 61 4.26 14.25 -0.51
N GLU A 62 4.99 14.18 0.61
CA GLU A 62 6.26 13.45 0.69
C GLU A 62 6.05 11.94 0.48
N ALA A 63 5.05 11.36 1.15
CA ALA A 63 4.67 9.96 0.93
C ALA A 63 4.25 9.72 -0.53
N ALA A 64 3.44 10.62 -1.11
CA ALA A 64 3.00 10.53 -2.51
C ALA A 64 4.19 10.54 -3.49
N LYS A 65 5.23 11.35 -3.25
CA LYS A 65 6.43 11.39 -4.12
C LYS A 65 7.18 10.06 -4.13
N LEU A 66 7.34 9.40 -2.99
CA LEU A 66 7.96 8.08 -2.94
C LEU A 66 7.11 7.08 -3.73
N ILE A 67 5.80 7.05 -3.49
CA ILE A 67 4.87 6.12 -4.15
C ILE A 67 4.89 6.33 -5.67
N GLU A 68 4.89 7.58 -6.13
CA GLU A 68 5.02 7.90 -7.55
C GLU A 68 6.34 7.36 -8.12
N THR A 69 7.44 7.53 -7.39
CA THR A 69 8.77 7.03 -7.81
C THR A 69 8.77 5.51 -7.95
N GLU A 70 8.23 4.79 -6.96
CA GLU A 70 8.11 3.33 -6.98
C GLU A 70 7.19 2.84 -8.11
N MET A 71 6.04 3.51 -8.30
CA MET A 71 5.10 3.22 -9.39
C MET A 71 5.76 3.39 -10.76
N ARG A 72 6.44 4.53 -10.99
CA ARG A 72 7.14 4.80 -12.25
C ARG A 72 8.26 3.79 -12.51
N LYS A 73 9.03 3.43 -11.47
CA LYS A 73 10.05 2.38 -11.57
C LYS A 73 9.43 1.08 -12.06
N ASN A 74 8.34 0.63 -11.45
CA ASN A 74 7.68 -0.61 -11.84
C ASN A 74 7.09 -0.55 -13.26
N VAL A 75 6.48 0.57 -13.67
CA VAL A 75 5.99 0.75 -15.05
C VAL A 75 7.15 0.71 -16.06
N ASN A 76 8.27 1.38 -15.77
CA ASN A 76 9.45 1.38 -16.65
C ASN A 76 10.07 -0.02 -16.80
N LEU A 77 10.03 -0.82 -15.73
CA LEU A 77 10.44 -2.24 -15.74
C LEU A 77 9.40 -3.17 -16.38
N LYS A 78 8.30 -2.62 -16.91
CA LYS A 78 7.14 -3.35 -17.45
C LYS A 78 6.48 -4.28 -16.43
N LEU A 79 6.71 -4.09 -15.13
CA LEU A 79 5.99 -4.84 -14.09
C LEU A 79 4.54 -4.36 -13.97
N GLY A 80 4.28 -3.07 -14.19
CA GLY A 80 3.00 -2.43 -13.84
C GLY A 80 2.89 -2.15 -12.35
N THR A 81 1.69 -1.83 -11.87
CA THR A 81 1.43 -1.37 -10.49
C THR A 81 0.13 -1.95 -9.91
N HIS A 82 -0.51 -2.84 -10.66
CA HIS A 82 -1.81 -3.40 -10.30
C HIS A 82 -1.68 -4.33 -9.09
N LEU A 83 -2.37 -3.97 -8.01
CA LEU A 83 -2.54 -4.80 -6.84
C LEU A 83 -4.00 -5.20 -6.67
N LYS A 84 -4.22 -6.42 -6.22
CA LYS A 84 -5.54 -6.89 -5.77
C LYS A 84 -5.49 -7.17 -4.29
N LEU A 85 -6.41 -6.58 -3.53
CA LEU A 85 -6.65 -7.03 -2.16
C LEU A 85 -7.36 -8.39 -2.23
N LEU A 86 -6.73 -9.44 -1.71
CA LEU A 86 -7.31 -10.78 -1.66
C LEU A 86 -8.17 -10.95 -0.41
N HIS A 87 -7.58 -10.64 0.76
CA HIS A 87 -8.24 -10.80 2.05
C HIS A 87 -7.77 -9.74 3.05
N ILE A 88 -8.69 -9.34 3.93
CA ILE A 88 -8.33 -8.74 5.21
C ILE A 88 -8.11 -9.92 6.18
N ARG A 89 -6.85 -10.32 6.40
CA ARG A 89 -6.54 -11.50 7.22
C ARG A 89 -6.91 -11.31 8.68
N LYS A 90 -6.66 -10.11 9.19
CA LYS A 90 -6.92 -9.76 10.59
C LYS A 90 -7.09 -8.25 10.71
N ILE A 91 -8.04 -7.83 11.54
CA ILE A 91 -8.09 -6.48 12.12
C ILE A 91 -8.05 -6.68 13.63
N ASP A 92 -7.05 -6.10 14.29
CA ASP A 92 -6.89 -6.15 15.74
C ASP A 92 -7.05 -4.74 16.31
N SER A 93 -8.11 -4.50 17.07
CA SER A 93 -8.29 -3.19 17.71
C SER A 93 -7.29 -3.02 18.84
N TYR A 94 -6.55 -1.92 18.80
CA TYR A 94 -5.71 -1.53 19.91
C TYR A 94 -6.45 -0.61 20.89
N SER A 95 -7.27 0.31 20.36
CA SER A 95 -8.08 1.25 21.15
C SER A 95 -9.43 1.52 20.46
N SER A 96 -10.21 2.47 21.00
CA SER A 96 -11.43 2.96 20.36
C SER A 96 -11.19 3.71 19.04
N ASN A 97 -9.96 4.12 18.74
CA ASN A 97 -9.60 4.93 17.58
C ASN A 97 -8.41 4.40 16.79
N SER A 98 -7.93 3.18 17.08
CA SER A 98 -6.79 2.61 16.36
C SER A 98 -6.85 1.09 16.27
N ALA A 99 -6.29 0.57 15.18
CA ALA A 99 -6.27 -0.85 14.90
C ALA A 99 -5.02 -1.24 14.08
N LEU A 100 -4.61 -2.50 14.20
CA LEU A 100 -3.62 -3.13 13.32
C LEU A 100 -4.36 -3.95 12.26
N CYS A 101 -3.96 -3.80 11.00
CA CYS A 101 -4.62 -4.44 9.86
C CYS A 101 -3.61 -5.27 9.07
N TRP A 102 -3.90 -6.56 8.88
CA TRP A 102 -3.12 -7.45 8.03
C TRP A 102 -3.84 -7.62 6.70
N LEU A 103 -3.31 -6.99 5.65
CA LEU A 103 -3.91 -6.98 4.33
C LEU A 103 -3.10 -7.88 3.40
N GLU A 104 -3.73 -8.94 2.90
CA GLU A 104 -3.13 -9.84 1.93
C GLU A 104 -3.40 -9.33 0.52
N TRP A 105 -2.33 -9.05 -0.20
CA TRP A 105 -2.35 -8.52 -1.55
C TRP A 105 -1.86 -9.55 -2.55
N GLN A 106 -2.22 -9.34 -3.81
CA GLN A 106 -1.58 -9.96 -4.96
C GLN A 106 -1.11 -8.87 -5.91
N PHE A 107 0.19 -8.90 -6.23
CA PHE A 107 0.72 -8.13 -7.36
C PHE A 107 0.37 -8.84 -8.66
N VAL A 108 -0.16 -8.10 -9.63
CA VAL A 108 -0.54 -8.60 -10.94
C VAL A 108 0.35 -7.95 -12.00
N PRO A 109 1.38 -8.67 -12.49
CA PRO A 109 2.27 -8.13 -13.51
C PRO A 109 1.53 -7.71 -14.76
N GLN A 110 2.03 -6.67 -15.42
CA GLN A 110 1.49 -6.15 -16.66
C GLN A 110 1.48 -7.24 -17.74
N LYS A 111 0.36 -7.31 -18.48
CA LYS A 111 0.21 -8.23 -19.61
C LYS A 111 1.29 -7.95 -20.67
N GLY A 112 1.92 -9.00 -21.19
CA GLY A 112 3.01 -8.92 -22.17
C GLY A 112 4.38 -8.59 -21.58
N SER A 113 4.52 -8.55 -20.26
CA SER A 113 5.83 -8.42 -19.60
C SER A 113 6.53 -9.78 -19.43
N ASP A 114 7.84 -9.76 -19.19
CA ASP A 114 8.63 -10.96 -18.87
C ASP A 114 8.23 -11.63 -17.53
N TYR A 115 7.34 -10.95 -16.80
CA TYR A 115 6.77 -11.36 -15.52
C TYR A 115 5.30 -11.76 -15.63
N GLU A 116 4.70 -11.75 -16.83
CA GLU A 116 3.32 -12.21 -17.02
C GLU A 116 3.14 -13.63 -16.46
N GLY A 117 2.10 -13.83 -15.67
CA GLY A 117 1.82 -15.09 -14.97
C GLY A 117 2.66 -15.33 -13.70
N LYS A 118 3.64 -14.47 -13.38
CA LYS A 118 4.48 -14.56 -12.17
C LYS A 118 3.99 -13.64 -11.04
N GLY A 119 2.68 -13.42 -10.92
CA GLY A 119 2.14 -12.61 -9.84
C GLY A 119 2.42 -13.23 -8.47
N TRP A 120 2.78 -12.40 -7.50
CA TRP A 120 3.11 -12.84 -6.14
C TRP A 120 2.12 -12.31 -5.12
N ARG A 121 2.02 -13.01 -4.00
CA ARG A 121 1.17 -12.65 -2.86
C ARG A 121 2.05 -12.24 -1.70
N PHE A 122 1.55 -11.32 -0.89
CA PHE A 122 2.25 -10.84 0.30
C PHE A 122 1.25 -10.23 1.27
N THR A 123 1.61 -10.16 2.55
CA THR A 123 0.83 -9.47 3.57
C THR A 123 1.58 -8.22 4.03
N ASN A 124 0.91 -7.08 3.94
CA ASN A 124 1.38 -5.86 4.58
C ASN A 124 0.62 -5.63 5.89
N VAL A 125 1.33 -5.14 6.91
CA VAL A 125 0.74 -4.82 8.22
C VAL A 125 0.65 -3.30 8.36
N TYR A 126 -0.54 -2.78 8.59
CA TYR A 126 -0.80 -1.35 8.67
C TYR A 126 -1.30 -0.95 10.05
N GLY A 127 -0.81 0.19 10.54
CA GLY A 127 -1.35 0.86 11.73
C GLY A 127 -2.40 1.88 11.32
N TYR A 128 -3.67 1.62 11.61
CA TYR A 128 -4.78 2.52 11.36
C TYR A 128 -5.01 3.48 12.53
N ARG A 129 -5.33 4.74 12.22
CA ARG A 129 -5.94 5.68 13.16
C ARG A 129 -7.18 6.35 12.57
N ALA A 130 -8.26 6.36 13.35
CA ALA A 130 -9.49 7.05 13.03
C ALA A 130 -9.28 8.57 12.97
N ALA A 131 -10.23 9.29 12.35
CA ALA A 131 -10.16 10.74 12.27
C ALA A 131 -10.16 11.38 13.68
N SER A 132 -9.28 12.36 13.89
CA SER A 132 -9.13 13.03 15.19
C SER A 132 -8.45 14.39 15.03
N GLU A 133 -8.81 15.36 15.87
CA GLU A 133 -8.08 16.64 15.99
C GLU A 133 -7.91 17.39 14.64
N GLY A 134 -8.94 17.37 13.79
CA GLY A 134 -8.90 17.99 12.47
C GLY A 134 -8.09 17.23 11.42
N LEU A 135 -7.54 16.06 11.76
CA LEU A 135 -6.86 15.15 10.85
C LEU A 135 -7.80 14.03 10.42
N ALA A 136 -7.76 13.71 9.12
CA ALA A 136 -8.50 12.59 8.56
C ALA A 136 -8.00 11.25 9.13
N ALA A 137 -8.83 10.21 8.99
CA ALA A 137 -8.39 8.85 9.23
C ALA A 137 -7.26 8.47 8.26
N GLY A 138 -6.33 7.62 8.71
CA GLY A 138 -5.23 7.23 7.86
C GLY A 138 -4.31 6.17 8.47
N TRP A 139 -3.40 5.68 7.64
CA TRP A 139 -2.31 4.82 8.04
C TRP A 139 -1.19 5.65 8.69
N GLU A 140 -0.76 5.24 9.88
CA GLU A 140 0.38 5.82 10.61
C GLU A 140 1.70 5.08 10.31
N PHE A 141 1.60 3.81 9.94
CA PHE A 141 2.73 3.05 9.46
C PHE A 141 2.31 1.88 8.56
N VAL A 142 3.29 1.37 7.82
CA VAL A 142 3.20 0.09 7.10
C VAL A 142 4.48 -0.72 7.32
N LEU A 143 4.34 -2.01 7.62
CA LEU A 143 5.41 -2.99 7.51
C LEU A 143 5.21 -3.78 6.23
N ARG A 144 6.21 -3.75 5.35
CA ARG A 144 6.14 -4.33 3.99
C ARG A 144 7.28 -5.29 3.69
N ASP A 145 7.76 -6.01 4.70
CA ASP A 145 8.87 -6.95 4.57
C ASP A 145 8.50 -8.11 3.64
N GLU A 146 7.32 -8.71 3.82
CA GLU A 146 6.83 -9.82 2.98
C GLU A 146 6.61 -9.38 1.52
N GLU A 147 6.26 -8.12 1.27
CA GLU A 147 6.14 -7.55 -0.07
C GLU A 147 7.48 -7.62 -0.81
N VAL A 148 8.55 -7.17 -0.16
CA VAL A 148 9.91 -7.16 -0.73
C VAL A 148 10.43 -8.59 -0.93
N GLU A 149 10.25 -9.46 0.07
CA GLU A 149 10.68 -10.86 -0.02
C GLU A 149 9.96 -11.59 -1.16
N SER A 150 8.66 -11.39 -1.29
CA SER A 150 7.84 -12.04 -2.32
C SER A 150 8.15 -11.50 -3.72
N MET A 151 8.40 -10.19 -3.85
CA MET A 151 8.85 -9.59 -5.10
C MET A 151 10.21 -10.17 -5.52
N PHE A 152 11.17 -10.28 -4.60
CA PHE A 152 12.47 -10.87 -4.89
C PHE A 152 12.34 -12.34 -5.32
N ALA A 153 11.53 -13.14 -4.63
CA ALA A 153 11.30 -14.53 -4.99
C ALA A 153 10.67 -14.69 -6.39
N ALA A 154 9.80 -13.78 -6.80
CA ALA A 154 9.11 -13.84 -8.09
C ALA A 154 9.92 -13.27 -9.26
N THR A 155 10.76 -12.27 -9.01
CA THR A 155 11.42 -11.48 -10.07
C THR A 155 12.95 -11.57 -10.07
N GLY A 156 13.56 -11.96 -8.94
CA GLY A 156 15.00 -11.87 -8.71
C GLY A 156 15.51 -10.44 -8.50
N MET A 157 14.66 -9.41 -8.60
CA MET A 157 15.04 -8.01 -8.42
C MET A 157 15.06 -7.64 -6.94
N ARG A 158 16.08 -6.89 -6.53
CA ARG A 158 16.12 -6.30 -5.18
C ARG A 158 15.34 -5.00 -5.15
N PHE A 159 14.71 -4.72 -4.03
CA PHE A 159 13.88 -3.52 -3.86
C PHE A 159 14.70 -2.22 -3.99
N ASP A 160 15.97 -2.25 -3.58
CA ASP A 160 16.91 -1.14 -3.60
C ASP A 160 17.80 -1.03 -4.84
N GLU A 161 17.67 -1.96 -5.79
CA GLU A 161 18.31 -1.92 -7.12
C GLU A 161 17.30 -1.43 -8.16
#